data_AF-L7JMQ6-F1
#
_entry.id   AF-L7JMQ6-F1
#
_cell.length_a   1.000
_cell.length_b   1.000
_cell.length_c   1.000
_cell.angle_alpha   90.00
_cell.angle_beta   90.00
_cell.angle_gamma   90.00
#
_symmetry.space_group_name_H-M   'P 1'
#
loop_
_entity.id
_entity.type
_entity.pdbx_description
1 polymer ?
#
loop_
_entity_poly.entity_id
_entity_poly.type
_entity_poly.pdbx_seq_one_letter_code
_entity_poly.pdbx_strand_id
1 'polypeptide(L)'
;GAKDHLARVAVLHRLPVEVGTDGQICRIAQRLLGDDGRPDGSRGVEALGKAPLPAAQRLVELPGPVGKVVSDLWVIEEGSSRARGLNSWEMGWRTPVGLASLPKGWPADRVSASRRCWSARPYMPSAEERVMSLVASIQSPGNRGLVTGTVGAGLLAALLGWCYRDYQSFLALGPGGLPYNLKGWAIVTLFIRPFAMSKSRVTSVADYPENGAPEVVKQLPVRRGERAILGGIAPHRQMSQHAPERMRVYMQNLFDNAVKQHPELLEMKKSLYERHHDALFVSADLLQSQESSVPETARVARGEVGHMHTDLSIHLYLSPADARQVIQKNWGERHRLSVPKTSWFRNKFGVADTYLMIYGPRDEKEMEVFKVILARSISFMTGKDVSEDIEWRKAL
;
A
#
# COMPACT_ATOMS: atom_id res chain seq x y z
N GLY A 1 23.11 25.57 47.04
CA GLY A 1 23.81 25.96 45.80
C GLY A 1 23.53 24.89 44.77
N ALA A 2 22.73 25.16 43.74
CA ALA A 2 23.09 25.89 42.51
C ALA A 2 23.79 25.00 41.48
N LYS A 3 23.03 24.71 40.39
CA LYS A 3 23.38 24.49 38.96
C LYS A 3 24.43 23.38 38.66
N ASP A 4 24.17 22.41 37.77
CA ASP A 4 23.96 22.62 36.34
C ASP A 4 23.05 21.56 35.68
N HIS A 5 22.18 22.07 34.80
CA HIS A 5 21.49 21.32 33.76
C HIS A 5 22.37 21.31 32.50
N LEU A 6 22.67 20.13 31.95
CA LEU A 6 23.05 19.99 30.54
C LEU A 6 22.08 19.03 29.86
N ALA A 7 21.48 19.56 28.80
CA ALA A 7 20.40 18.98 28.04
C ALA A 7 20.89 17.99 26.97
N ARG A 8 20.09 16.94 26.78
CA ARG A 8 19.71 16.34 25.49
C ARG A 8 20.83 16.13 24.45
N VAL A 9 21.38 14.91 24.43
CA VAL A 9 21.91 14.30 23.20
C VAL A 9 21.31 12.91 23.05
N ALA A 10 20.34 12.75 22.13
CA ALA A 10 19.85 11.45 21.72
C ALA A 10 20.76 10.91 20.61
N VAL A 11 21.41 9.78 20.86
CA VAL A 11 22.26 9.08 19.89
C VAL A 11 21.36 8.30 18.93
N LEU A 12 21.37 8.67 17.65
CA LEU A 12 20.67 7.96 16.57
C LEU A 12 21.48 6.74 16.13
N HIS A 13 20.95 5.54 16.35
CA HIS A 13 21.45 4.33 15.68
C HIS A 13 21.08 4.37 14.19
N ARG A 14 22.09 4.20 13.31
CA ARG A 14 21.94 4.12 11.85
C ARG A 14 21.00 2.97 11.45
N LEU A 15 19.90 3.28 10.78
CA LEU A 15 19.15 2.35 9.93
C LEU A 15 19.45 2.69 8.46
N PRO A 16 19.67 1.71 7.57
CA PRO A 16 19.86 1.99 6.16
C PRO A 16 18.52 2.40 5.52
N VAL A 17 18.49 3.58 4.91
CA VAL A 17 17.36 4.07 4.11
C VAL A 17 17.63 3.67 2.66
N GLU A 18 16.79 2.80 2.08
CA GLU A 18 16.82 2.48 0.65
C GLU A 18 16.14 3.58 -0.16
N VAL A 19 16.74 3.95 -1.30
CA VAL A 19 16.24 4.99 -2.21
C VAL A 19 14.93 4.52 -2.85
N GLY A 20 13.85 5.29 -2.67
CA GLY A 20 12.54 5.03 -3.30
C GLY A 20 11.30 5.03 -2.37
N THR A 21 11.36 5.63 -1.18
CA THR A 21 10.21 5.68 -0.26
C THR A 21 9.95 7.09 0.32
N ASP A 22 9.35 7.95 -0.48
CA ASP A 22 8.92 9.30 -0.06
C ASP A 22 7.93 9.29 1.14
N GLY A 23 7.30 8.15 1.42
CA GLY A 23 6.34 7.96 2.52
C GLY A 23 6.94 7.82 3.92
N GLN A 24 8.27 7.70 4.09
CA GLN A 24 8.90 7.59 5.42
C GLN A 24 9.36 8.94 5.98
N ILE A 25 9.75 9.90 5.14
CA ILE A 25 10.18 11.23 5.58
C ILE A 25 8.98 12.01 6.17
N CYS A 26 7.80 11.91 5.57
CA CYS A 26 6.58 12.55 6.09
C CYS A 26 6.19 12.02 7.48
N ARG A 27 6.38 10.73 7.78
CA ARG A 27 6.05 10.15 9.09
C ARG A 27 7.03 10.55 10.19
N ILE A 28 8.29 10.81 9.85
CA ILE A 28 9.28 11.32 10.81
C ILE A 28 9.02 12.82 11.07
N ALA A 29 8.69 13.60 10.04
CA ALA A 29 8.32 15.01 10.19
C ALA A 29 7.05 15.20 11.04
N GLN A 30 6.03 14.37 10.83
CA GLN A 30 4.77 14.43 11.61
C GLN A 30 4.96 14.06 13.09
N ARG A 31 5.95 13.20 13.39
CA ARG A 31 6.30 12.82 14.77
C ARG A 31 7.19 13.84 15.47
N LEU A 32 7.89 14.68 14.72
CA LEU A 32 8.73 15.77 15.24
C LEU A 32 7.96 17.10 15.36
N LEU A 33 6.83 17.26 14.67
CA LEU A 33 6.10 18.53 14.53
C LEU A 33 4.62 18.48 14.95
N GLY A 34 4.14 17.41 15.62
CA GLY A 34 2.74 17.26 16.01
C GLY A 34 2.48 17.36 17.52
N ASP A 35 1.90 18.50 17.92
CA ASP A 35 1.14 18.86 19.14
C ASP A 35 1.27 18.00 20.41
N ASP A 36 2.16 18.43 21.31
CA ASP A 36 1.95 18.32 22.76
C ASP A 36 1.49 19.70 23.28
N GLY A 37 0.40 19.71 24.06
CA GLY A 37 -0.24 20.92 24.57
C GLY A 37 0.71 21.86 25.31
N ARG A 38 0.68 23.15 24.93
CA ARG A 38 1.40 24.22 25.62
C ARG A 38 0.78 24.47 27.02
N PRO A 39 1.58 24.64 28.07
CA PRO A 39 1.10 25.14 29.35
C PRO A 39 0.82 26.65 29.28
N ASP A 40 -0.18 27.06 30.06
CA ASP A 40 -0.75 28.41 30.12
C ASP A 40 0.29 29.49 30.47
N GLY A 41 0.27 30.64 29.78
CA GLY A 41 1.04 31.84 30.13
C GLY A 41 2.25 32.27 29.26
N SER A 42 2.43 31.79 28.03
CA SER A 42 3.53 32.28 27.15
C SER A 42 3.09 33.40 26.19
N ARG A 43 3.72 34.58 26.31
CA ARG A 43 3.54 35.75 25.44
C ARG A 43 3.98 35.45 23.99
N GLY A 44 3.23 36.04 23.05
CA GLY A 44 3.16 35.66 21.65
C GLY A 44 4.44 35.78 20.81
N VAL A 45 4.42 35.07 19.69
CA VAL A 45 5.39 35.20 18.59
C VAL A 45 4.60 35.54 17.33
N GLU A 46 4.91 36.70 16.76
CA GLU A 46 4.36 37.25 15.52
C GLU A 46 4.62 36.33 14.32
N ALA A 47 3.66 36.32 13.39
CA ALA A 47 3.74 35.56 12.15
C ALA A 47 4.75 36.20 11.18
N LEU A 48 5.79 35.45 10.80
CA LEU A 48 6.63 35.79 9.65
C LEU A 48 5.83 35.59 8.35
N GLY A 49 5.78 36.66 7.54
CA GLY A 49 4.84 36.88 6.45
C GLY A 49 4.98 35.99 5.20
N LYS A 50 4.04 36.23 4.29
CA LYS A 50 3.82 35.52 3.02
C LYS A 50 4.94 35.78 1.99
N ALA A 51 5.83 34.81 1.76
CA ALA A 51 6.58 34.59 0.50
C ALA A 51 7.32 33.24 0.54
N PRO A 52 7.56 32.56 -0.61
CA PRO A 52 8.18 31.23 -0.63
C PRO A 52 9.71 31.30 -0.50
N LEU A 53 10.28 30.47 0.38
CA LEU A 53 11.73 30.35 0.57
C LEU A 53 12.37 29.50 -0.55
N PRO A 54 13.52 29.91 -1.12
CA PRO A 54 14.21 29.19 -2.19
C PRO A 54 15.00 27.98 -1.67
N ALA A 55 15.11 26.94 -2.50
CA ALA A 55 15.80 25.69 -2.22
C ALA A 55 17.32 25.90 -1.99
N ALA A 56 17.77 25.72 -0.76
CA ALA A 56 19.19 25.67 -0.42
C ALA A 56 19.69 24.21 -0.43
N GLN A 57 20.57 23.89 -1.37
CA GLN A 57 21.37 22.67 -1.39
C GLN A 57 22.27 22.61 -0.15
N ARG A 58 22.16 21.55 0.66
CA ARG A 58 23.19 21.17 1.64
C ARG A 58 23.90 19.91 1.17
N LEU A 59 25.14 20.07 0.74
CA LEU A 59 26.14 19.01 0.61
C LEU A 59 26.41 18.41 2.01
N VAL A 60 26.30 17.09 2.13
CA VAL A 60 26.83 16.33 3.26
C VAL A 60 27.94 15.44 2.70
N GLU A 61 29.20 15.84 2.94
CA GLU A 61 30.36 14.99 2.73
C GLU A 61 30.41 13.90 3.81
N LEU A 62 30.56 12.63 3.42
CA LEU A 62 30.88 11.53 4.32
C LEU A 62 32.33 11.08 4.05
N PRO A 63 33.18 10.86 5.08
CA PRO A 63 34.54 10.42 4.85
C PRO A 63 34.57 8.90 4.57
N GLY A 64 35.14 8.53 3.43
CA GLY A 64 35.45 7.16 3.03
C GLY A 64 36.74 7.12 2.20
N PRO A 65 37.52 6.03 2.24
CA PRO A 65 38.95 6.06 1.93
C PRO A 65 39.22 6.13 0.43
N VAL A 66 40.09 7.07 0.07
CA VAL A 66 41.02 7.10 -1.09
C VAL A 66 40.58 6.31 -2.34
N GLY A 67 40.09 7.02 -3.36
CA GLY A 67 40.04 6.48 -4.72
C GLY A 67 39.19 7.26 -5.71
N LYS A 68 39.82 8.24 -6.39
CA LYS A 68 39.42 8.87 -7.67
C LYS A 68 37.99 9.44 -7.78
N VAL A 69 37.93 10.77 -7.70
CA VAL A 69 36.86 11.60 -8.24
C VAL A 69 36.91 11.54 -9.77
N VAL A 70 35.82 11.10 -10.40
CA VAL A 70 35.44 11.48 -11.77
C VAL A 70 33.98 11.88 -11.69
N SER A 71 33.72 13.19 -11.77
CA SER A 71 32.39 13.77 -11.79
C SER A 71 32.03 14.12 -13.23
N ASP A 72 31.23 13.28 -13.90
CA ASP A 72 30.52 13.68 -15.11
C ASP A 72 29.07 13.97 -14.73
N LEU A 73 28.77 15.27 -14.66
CA LEU A 73 27.47 15.84 -14.37
C LEU A 73 26.65 15.88 -15.67
N TRP A 74 25.53 15.16 -15.74
CA TRP A 74 24.55 15.33 -16.81
C TRP A 74 23.40 16.22 -16.32
N VAL A 75 23.32 17.42 -16.88
CA VAL A 75 22.17 18.32 -16.76
C VAL A 75 21.22 17.99 -17.92
N ILE A 76 19.99 17.61 -17.61
CA ILE A 76 18.89 17.50 -18.59
C ILE A 76 18.08 18.78 -18.48
N GLU A 77 18.16 19.62 -19.51
CA GLU A 77 17.31 20.79 -19.70
C GLU A 77 16.22 20.40 -20.72
N GLU A 78 14.95 20.50 -20.33
CA GLU A 78 13.81 20.28 -21.22
C GLU A 78 13.66 21.45 -22.20
N GLY A 79 13.69 21.14 -23.49
CA GLY A 79 13.02 21.95 -24.52
C GLY A 79 13.92 22.55 -25.59
N SER A 80 14.30 21.77 -26.61
CA SER A 80 13.93 22.06 -27.99
C SER A 80 14.48 21.01 -28.96
N SER A 81 13.76 20.88 -30.06
CA SER A 81 13.87 19.91 -31.13
C SER A 81 15.10 20.11 -32.01
N ARG A 82 15.94 19.07 -32.15
CA ARG A 82 16.45 18.53 -33.43
C ARG A 82 17.60 17.54 -33.19
N ALA A 83 17.37 16.29 -33.58
CA ALA A 83 18.43 15.31 -33.80
C ALA A 83 19.26 15.70 -35.04
N ARG A 84 20.59 15.60 -34.93
CA ARG A 84 21.50 15.33 -36.05
C ARG A 84 22.84 14.86 -35.50
N GLY A 85 23.20 13.61 -35.80
CA GLY A 85 24.54 13.09 -35.56
C GLY A 85 25.52 13.53 -36.65
N LEU A 86 26.83 13.46 -36.36
CA LEU A 86 27.88 13.29 -37.36
C LEU A 86 29.22 12.92 -36.70
N ASN A 87 29.65 11.72 -37.08
CA ASN A 87 30.97 11.11 -37.23
C ASN A 87 32.24 11.99 -37.18
N SER A 88 33.21 11.47 -36.41
CA SER A 88 34.64 11.19 -36.70
C SER A 88 35.54 12.06 -37.61
N TRP A 89 36.82 12.02 -37.20
CA TRP A 89 38.09 12.37 -37.88
C TRP A 89 38.58 13.82 -37.76
N GLU A 90 39.75 14.02 -37.15
CA GLU A 90 41.00 14.24 -37.91
C GLU A 90 42.24 14.26 -37.00
N MET A 91 43.26 13.51 -37.42
CA MET A 91 44.64 13.62 -36.96
C MET A 91 45.29 14.83 -37.65
N GLY A 92 46.13 15.58 -36.94
CA GLY A 92 46.93 16.65 -37.55
C GLY A 92 48.24 16.88 -36.79
N TRP A 93 49.32 16.31 -37.33
CA TRP A 93 50.70 16.48 -36.89
C TRP A 93 51.18 17.93 -37.07
N ARG A 94 51.94 18.46 -36.11
CA ARG A 94 52.98 19.48 -36.37
C ARG A 94 54.22 19.20 -35.51
N THR A 95 55.37 19.22 -36.16
CA THR A 95 56.73 18.98 -35.66
C THR A 95 57.45 20.34 -35.40
N PRO A 96 58.79 20.43 -35.21
CA PRO A 96 59.39 20.71 -33.90
C PRO A 96 60.40 21.90 -33.90
N VAL A 97 60.52 22.68 -32.82
CA VAL A 97 61.72 23.53 -32.63
C VAL A 97 62.00 23.74 -31.14
N GLY A 98 63.25 23.53 -30.72
CA GLY A 98 63.73 24.00 -29.41
C GLY A 98 64.93 23.23 -28.88
N LEU A 99 66.10 23.44 -29.49
CA LEU A 99 67.40 23.09 -28.92
C LEU A 99 67.56 23.73 -27.52
N ALA A 100 67.88 22.93 -26.51
CA ALA A 100 68.52 23.41 -25.29
C ALA A 100 69.56 22.39 -24.80
N SER A 101 70.81 22.85 -24.88
CA SER A 101 72.07 22.42 -24.29
C SER A 101 72.05 21.37 -23.16
N LEU A 102 72.74 20.26 -23.39
CA LEU A 102 73.21 19.28 -22.39
C LEU A 102 74.54 19.74 -21.74
N PRO A 103 74.73 19.54 -20.42
CA PRO A 103 76.07 19.53 -19.83
C PRO A 103 76.74 18.17 -20.03
N LYS A 104 78.01 18.22 -20.46
CA LYS A 104 78.93 17.08 -20.63
C LYS A 104 79.39 16.53 -19.27
N GLY A 105 79.45 15.20 -19.16
CA GLY A 105 80.31 14.53 -18.17
C GLY A 105 79.70 13.29 -17.52
N TRP A 106 79.63 12.17 -18.24
CA TRP A 106 79.74 10.85 -17.58
C TRP A 106 80.26 9.78 -18.56
N PRO A 107 81.22 8.93 -18.13
CA PRO A 107 81.87 7.96 -18.99
C PRO A 107 80.98 6.76 -19.31
N ALA A 108 81.15 6.26 -20.53
CA ALA A 108 80.33 5.28 -21.22
C ALA A 108 80.65 3.83 -20.81
N ASP A 109 80.50 3.49 -19.53
CA ASP A 109 80.83 2.14 -19.03
C ASP A 109 79.66 1.53 -18.25
N ARG A 110 78.49 1.38 -18.89
CA ARG A 110 77.41 0.51 -18.39
C ARG A 110 76.29 0.26 -19.42
N VAL A 111 76.63 -0.29 -20.59
CA VAL A 111 75.63 -0.83 -21.54
C VAL A 111 75.91 -2.32 -21.77
N SER A 112 75.78 -3.11 -20.70
CA SER A 112 75.78 -4.57 -20.80
C SER A 112 75.10 -5.24 -19.59
N ALA A 113 74.02 -4.67 -19.06
CA ALA A 113 73.20 -5.35 -18.04
C ALA A 113 71.78 -4.75 -17.91
N SER A 114 70.97 -4.72 -18.97
CA SER A 114 69.54 -4.40 -18.84
C SER A 114 68.61 -4.97 -19.92
N ARG A 115 69.05 -5.97 -20.69
CA ARG A 115 68.21 -6.70 -21.67
C ARG A 115 67.72 -8.07 -21.19
N ARG A 116 67.39 -8.20 -19.91
CA ARG A 116 66.64 -9.35 -19.36
C ARG A 116 65.80 -8.90 -18.18
N CYS A 117 64.67 -8.25 -18.47
CA CYS A 117 63.48 -8.18 -17.58
C CYS A 117 62.35 -7.34 -18.23
N TRP A 118 61.98 -7.64 -19.48
CA TRP A 118 60.77 -7.07 -20.09
C TRP A 118 60.05 -8.16 -20.88
N SER A 119 59.46 -9.12 -20.17
CA SER A 119 58.40 -9.98 -20.72
C SER A 119 57.72 -10.80 -19.63
N ALA A 120 56.99 -10.14 -18.74
CA ALA A 120 55.88 -10.76 -18.04
C ALA A 120 54.89 -9.66 -17.68
N ARG A 121 53.99 -9.30 -18.62
CA ARG A 121 52.75 -8.65 -18.20
C ARG A 121 52.01 -9.69 -17.34
N PRO A 122 51.61 -9.38 -16.11
CA PRO A 122 50.82 -10.33 -15.33
C PRO A 122 49.55 -10.65 -16.13
N TYR A 123 49.27 -11.95 -16.27
CA TYR A 123 48.07 -12.43 -16.91
C TYR A 123 46.85 -11.83 -16.20
N MET A 124 46.14 -10.95 -16.88
CA MET A 124 44.86 -10.42 -16.40
C MET A 124 43.77 -11.27 -17.01
N PRO A 125 43.09 -12.13 -16.21
CA PRO A 125 42.03 -12.97 -16.74
C PRO A 125 40.93 -12.11 -17.36
N SER A 126 40.37 -12.59 -18.45
CA SER A 126 39.25 -11.92 -19.12
C SER A 126 38.02 -11.85 -18.19
N ALA A 127 37.04 -11.01 -18.51
CA ALA A 127 35.79 -10.97 -17.74
C ALA A 127 35.09 -12.34 -17.70
N GLU A 128 35.13 -13.08 -18.80
CA GLU A 128 34.57 -14.43 -18.92
C GLU A 128 35.33 -15.43 -18.06
N GLU A 129 36.66 -15.39 -18.04
CA GLU A 129 37.47 -16.29 -17.20
C GLU A 129 37.28 -16.03 -15.71
N ARG A 130 37.08 -14.76 -15.31
CA ARG A 130 36.74 -14.41 -13.93
C ARG A 130 35.36 -14.96 -13.54
N VAL A 131 34.38 -14.87 -14.43
CA VAL A 131 33.04 -15.43 -14.21
C VAL A 131 33.10 -16.96 -14.13
N MET A 132 33.80 -17.62 -15.05
CA MET A 132 33.92 -19.08 -15.06
C MET A 132 34.72 -19.63 -13.88
N SER A 133 35.75 -18.90 -13.42
CA SER A 133 36.48 -19.21 -12.19
C SER A 133 35.60 -19.10 -10.94
N LEU A 134 34.75 -18.06 -10.87
CA LEU A 134 33.79 -17.89 -9.79
C LEU A 134 32.73 -19.01 -9.79
N VAL A 135 32.21 -19.37 -10.96
CA VAL A 135 31.26 -20.49 -11.13
C VAL A 135 31.90 -21.81 -10.72
N ALA A 136 33.14 -22.09 -11.15
CA ALA A 136 33.87 -23.30 -10.77
C ALA A 136 34.16 -23.34 -9.25
N SER A 137 34.48 -22.19 -8.65
CA SER A 137 34.69 -22.06 -7.20
C SER A 137 33.41 -22.33 -6.41
N ILE A 138 32.27 -21.80 -6.86
CA ILE A 138 30.94 -22.04 -6.27
C ILE A 138 30.54 -23.53 -6.41
N GLN A 139 30.87 -24.14 -7.54
CA GLN A 139 30.56 -25.54 -7.83
C GLN A 139 31.52 -26.54 -7.17
N SER A 140 32.60 -26.08 -6.52
CA SER A 140 33.55 -26.98 -5.86
C SER A 140 32.92 -27.70 -4.65
N PRO A 141 33.20 -28.99 -4.41
CA PRO A 141 32.61 -29.76 -3.30
C PRO A 141 32.79 -29.12 -1.92
N GLY A 142 33.92 -28.42 -1.69
CA GLY A 142 34.21 -27.72 -0.42
C GLY A 142 33.40 -26.42 -0.23
N ASN A 143 33.07 -25.71 -1.31
CA ASN A 143 32.31 -24.46 -1.23
C ASN A 143 30.80 -24.66 -1.43
N ARG A 144 30.36 -25.79 -2.00
CA ARG A 144 28.94 -26.13 -2.19
C ARG A 144 28.15 -26.05 -0.88
N GLY A 145 28.69 -26.57 0.22
CA GLY A 145 28.05 -26.51 1.54
C GLY A 145 27.93 -25.07 2.08
N LEU A 146 28.97 -24.26 1.91
CA LEU A 146 29.00 -22.86 2.35
C LEU A 146 28.06 -21.97 1.52
N VAL A 147 28.04 -22.13 0.20
CA VAL A 147 27.14 -21.39 -0.71
C VAL A 147 25.69 -21.79 -0.48
N THR A 148 25.40 -23.10 -0.34
CA THR A 148 24.04 -23.57 -0.05
C THR A 148 23.55 -23.09 1.32
N GLY A 149 24.42 -23.12 2.34
CA GLY A 149 24.11 -22.63 3.69
C GLY A 149 23.85 -21.12 3.73
N THR A 150 24.67 -20.32 3.05
CA THR A 150 24.50 -18.85 3.00
C THR A 150 23.25 -18.42 2.24
N VAL A 151 22.97 -19.04 1.09
CA VAL A 151 21.72 -18.80 0.33
C VAL A 151 20.50 -19.24 1.15
N GLY A 152 20.56 -20.42 1.78
CA GLY A 152 19.48 -20.93 2.64
C GLY A 152 19.19 -20.02 3.83
N ALA A 153 20.24 -19.53 4.52
CA ALA A 153 20.10 -18.59 5.62
C ALA A 153 19.52 -17.24 5.16
N GLY A 154 19.94 -16.73 4.00
CA GLY A 154 19.40 -15.50 3.41
C GLY A 154 17.91 -15.62 3.07
N LEU A 155 17.50 -16.73 2.44
CA LEU A 155 16.10 -17.01 2.13
C LEU A 155 15.25 -17.16 3.40
N LEU A 156 15.76 -17.86 4.41
CA LEU A 156 15.07 -18.01 5.69
C LEU A 156 14.92 -16.64 6.40
N ALA A 157 15.97 -15.81 6.42
CA ALA A 157 15.91 -14.48 7.01
C ALA A 157 14.91 -13.58 6.27
N ALA A 158 14.88 -13.62 4.93
CA ALA A 158 13.92 -12.89 4.13
C ALA A 158 12.47 -13.35 4.40
N LEU A 159 12.24 -14.66 4.49
CA LEU A 159 10.94 -15.22 4.84
C LEU A 159 10.49 -14.82 6.24
N LEU A 160 11.37 -14.92 7.24
CA LEU A 160 11.09 -14.50 8.62
C LEU A 160 10.80 -12.99 8.70
N GLY A 161 11.58 -12.18 7.97
CA GLY A 161 11.36 -10.73 7.86
C GLY A 161 10.01 -10.40 7.22
N TRP A 162 9.62 -11.13 6.16
CA TRP A 162 8.30 -10.99 5.54
C TRP A 162 7.18 -11.41 6.51
N CYS A 163 7.29 -12.57 7.17
CA CYS A 163 6.33 -13.05 8.16
C CYS A 163 6.16 -12.05 9.30
N TYR A 164 7.26 -11.48 9.81
CA TYR A 164 7.22 -10.48 10.86
C TYR A 164 6.47 -9.22 10.40
N ARG A 165 6.78 -8.69 9.21
CA ARG A 165 6.10 -7.50 8.66
C ARG A 165 4.62 -7.76 8.40
N ASP A 166 4.26 -8.93 7.86
CA ASP A 166 2.88 -9.32 7.62
C ASP A 166 2.11 -9.51 8.93
N TYR A 167 2.74 -10.09 9.95
CA TYR A 167 2.17 -10.22 11.29
C TYR A 167 1.94 -8.86 11.97
N GLN A 168 2.91 -7.94 11.89
CA GLN A 168 2.73 -6.57 12.39
C GLN A 168 1.62 -5.84 11.64
N SER A 169 1.50 -6.06 10.33
CA SER A 169 0.42 -5.50 9.53
C SER A 169 -0.94 -6.07 9.94
N PHE A 170 -1.01 -7.36 10.29
CA PHE A 170 -2.22 -7.98 10.83
C PHE A 170 -2.60 -7.38 12.19
N LEU A 171 -1.64 -7.19 13.10
CA LEU A 171 -1.90 -6.53 14.38
C LEU A 171 -2.35 -5.07 14.20
N ALA A 172 -1.77 -4.34 13.23
CA ALA A 172 -2.16 -2.96 12.97
C ALA A 172 -3.63 -2.78 12.55
N LEU A 173 -4.31 -3.84 12.12
CA LEU A 173 -5.75 -3.80 11.80
C LEU A 173 -6.64 -3.79 13.07
N GLY A 174 -6.07 -4.06 14.24
CA GLY A 174 -6.79 -4.20 15.49
C GLY A 174 -7.59 -5.51 15.61
N PRO A 175 -8.40 -5.64 16.68
CA PRO A 175 -9.20 -6.84 16.92
C PRO A 175 -10.35 -6.98 15.90
N GLY A 176 -10.85 -8.21 15.76
CA GLY A 176 -12.00 -8.58 14.92
C GLY A 176 -12.50 -9.98 15.26
N GLY A 177 -13.22 -10.63 14.35
CA GLY A 177 -13.82 -11.95 14.61
C GLY A 177 -12.83 -13.12 14.80
N LEU A 178 -11.56 -12.94 14.45
CA LEU A 178 -10.48 -13.91 14.66
C LEU A 178 -9.58 -13.52 15.84
N PRO A 179 -8.90 -14.48 16.50
CA PRO A 179 -8.00 -14.19 17.60
C PRO A 179 -6.93 -13.14 17.22
N TYR A 180 -6.83 -12.08 18.02
CA TYR A 180 -5.87 -11.00 17.80
C TYR A 180 -4.46 -11.36 18.30
N ASN A 181 -3.85 -12.37 17.68
CA ASN A 181 -2.52 -12.88 18.00
C ASN A 181 -1.96 -13.73 16.84
N LEU A 182 -0.80 -14.37 17.06
CA LEU A 182 -0.13 -15.21 16.06
C LEU A 182 -1.02 -16.31 15.47
N LYS A 183 -1.92 -16.90 16.27
CA LYS A 183 -2.85 -17.94 15.79
C LYS A 183 -3.83 -17.37 14.77
N GLY A 184 -4.42 -16.21 15.03
CA GLY A 184 -5.32 -15.56 14.06
C GLY A 184 -4.60 -15.17 12.78
N TRP A 185 -3.38 -14.62 12.89
CA TRP A 185 -2.55 -14.35 11.72
C TRP A 185 -2.26 -15.61 10.90
N ALA A 186 -1.89 -16.72 11.55
CA ALA A 186 -1.64 -17.98 10.87
C ALA A 186 -2.89 -18.52 10.16
N ILE A 187 -4.07 -18.40 10.80
CA ILE A 187 -5.36 -18.75 10.18
C ILE A 187 -5.58 -17.93 8.90
N VAL A 188 -5.43 -16.61 8.98
CA VAL A 188 -5.62 -15.72 7.82
C VAL A 188 -4.62 -16.07 6.72
N THR A 189 -3.34 -16.18 7.06
CA THR A 189 -2.26 -16.33 6.09
C THR A 189 -2.26 -17.70 5.42
N LEU A 190 -2.48 -18.78 6.17
CA LEU A 190 -2.37 -20.15 5.66
C LEU A 190 -3.70 -20.74 5.17
N PHE A 191 -4.84 -20.30 5.72
CA PHE A 191 -6.13 -20.94 5.46
C PHE A 191 -7.17 -20.05 4.79
N ILE A 192 -7.04 -18.72 4.87
CA ILE A 192 -8.02 -17.79 4.26
C ILE A 192 -7.44 -17.16 2.98
N ARG A 193 -6.24 -16.57 3.08
CA ARG A 193 -5.57 -15.83 2.01
C ARG A 193 -5.37 -16.63 0.72
N PRO A 194 -5.10 -17.95 0.72
CA PRO A 194 -5.00 -18.74 -0.51
C PRO A 194 -6.32 -18.81 -1.32
N PHE A 195 -7.47 -18.61 -0.66
CA PHE A 195 -8.79 -18.61 -1.30
C PHE A 195 -9.31 -17.18 -1.56
N ALA A 196 -8.54 -16.17 -1.18
CA ALA A 196 -8.88 -14.77 -1.37
C ALA A 196 -8.33 -14.26 -2.70
N MET A 197 -9.08 -13.39 -3.37
CA MET A 197 -8.62 -12.73 -4.58
C MET A 197 -7.42 -11.81 -4.30
N SER A 198 -6.64 -11.52 -5.34
CA SER A 198 -5.54 -10.56 -5.27
C SER A 198 -6.07 -9.15 -5.00
N LYS A 199 -5.25 -8.31 -4.35
CA LYS A 199 -5.60 -6.90 -4.11
C LYS A 199 -5.87 -6.13 -5.41
N SER A 200 -5.20 -6.48 -6.50
CA SER A 200 -5.42 -5.85 -7.82
C SER A 200 -6.79 -6.12 -8.43
N ARG A 201 -7.52 -7.13 -7.97
CA ARG A 201 -8.81 -7.54 -8.55
C ARG A 201 -10.03 -7.01 -7.79
N VAL A 202 -9.83 -6.40 -6.61
CA VAL A 202 -10.94 -5.92 -5.76
C VAL A 202 -11.76 -4.81 -6.41
N THR A 203 -11.15 -4.04 -7.33
CA THR A 203 -11.81 -2.98 -8.10
C THR A 203 -12.21 -3.38 -9.51
N SER A 204 -11.86 -4.59 -9.96
CA SER A 204 -12.33 -5.09 -11.25
C SER A 204 -13.85 -5.22 -11.20
N VAL A 205 -14.53 -5.06 -12.33
CA VAL A 205 -15.97 -5.28 -12.46
C VAL A 205 -16.30 -6.15 -13.68
N ALA A 206 -15.30 -6.76 -14.31
CA ALA A 206 -15.46 -7.48 -15.58
C ALA A 206 -16.48 -8.63 -15.49
N ASP A 207 -16.65 -9.21 -14.31
CA ASP A 207 -17.57 -10.31 -14.03
C ASP A 207 -18.98 -9.86 -13.62
N TYR A 208 -19.22 -8.56 -13.45
CA TYR A 208 -20.54 -8.00 -13.17
C TYR A 208 -21.26 -7.58 -14.47
N PRO A 209 -22.59 -7.64 -14.53
CA PRO A 209 -23.35 -7.22 -15.71
C PRO A 209 -23.26 -5.70 -15.90
N GLU A 210 -23.29 -5.25 -17.15
CA GLU A 210 -23.26 -3.82 -17.49
C GLU A 210 -24.62 -3.13 -17.30
N ASN A 211 -25.69 -3.91 -17.41
CA ASN A 211 -27.07 -3.47 -17.31
C ASN A 211 -27.75 -4.03 -16.06
N GLY A 212 -28.91 -3.48 -15.70
CA GLY A 212 -29.74 -3.93 -14.58
C GLY A 212 -29.67 -3.07 -13.32
N ALA A 213 -28.74 -2.11 -13.25
CA ALA A 213 -28.71 -1.11 -12.18
C ALA A 213 -29.88 -0.12 -12.37
N PRO A 214 -30.65 0.21 -11.32
CA PRO A 214 -31.65 1.26 -11.37
C PRO A 214 -31.06 2.63 -11.68
N GLU A 215 -31.89 3.53 -12.18
CA GLU A 215 -31.45 4.87 -12.61
C GLU A 215 -30.87 5.68 -11.44
N VAL A 216 -31.44 5.58 -10.24
CA VAL A 216 -30.90 6.23 -9.03
C VAL A 216 -29.44 5.82 -8.75
N VAL A 217 -29.07 4.56 -9.00
CA VAL A 217 -27.70 4.06 -8.82
C VAL A 217 -26.79 4.55 -9.94
N LYS A 218 -27.29 4.57 -11.18
CA LYS A 218 -26.59 5.13 -12.34
C LYS A 218 -26.36 6.64 -12.23
N GLN A 219 -27.17 7.35 -11.47
CA GLN A 219 -27.04 8.78 -11.22
C GLN A 219 -26.18 9.14 -9.99
N LEU A 220 -25.74 8.14 -9.19
CA LEU A 220 -24.80 8.40 -8.10
C LEU A 220 -23.59 9.19 -8.61
N PRO A 221 -23.12 10.22 -7.89
CA PRO A 221 -21.93 10.96 -8.28
C PRO A 221 -20.68 10.08 -8.12
N VAL A 222 -19.61 10.43 -8.83
CA VAL A 222 -18.29 9.86 -8.54
C VAL A 222 -17.82 10.38 -7.18
N ARG A 223 -17.35 9.49 -6.30
CA ARG A 223 -16.83 9.88 -4.99
C ARG A 223 -15.61 10.79 -5.14
N ARG A 224 -15.57 11.87 -4.36
CA ARG A 224 -14.50 12.87 -4.42
C ARG A 224 -13.15 12.31 -3.97
N GLY A 225 -12.12 12.50 -4.80
CA GLY A 225 -10.74 12.13 -4.52
C GLY A 225 -10.43 10.67 -4.83
N GLU A 226 -9.24 10.23 -4.40
CA GLU A 226 -8.77 8.86 -4.59
C GLU A 226 -9.60 7.85 -3.78
N ARG A 227 -9.45 6.57 -4.12
CA ARG A 227 -10.03 5.48 -3.32
C ARG A 227 -9.42 5.44 -1.93
N ALA A 228 -10.22 5.05 -0.93
CA ALA A 228 -9.68 4.78 0.39
C ALA A 228 -8.86 3.48 0.34
N ILE A 229 -7.69 3.51 0.97
CA ILE A 229 -6.82 2.34 1.15
C ILE A 229 -7.51 1.37 2.12
N LEU A 230 -7.73 0.13 1.70
CA LEU A 230 -8.19 -0.96 2.57
C LEU A 230 -7.04 -1.91 2.96
N GLY A 231 -7.17 -2.51 4.14
CA GLY A 231 -6.22 -3.44 4.71
C GLY A 231 -6.90 -4.71 5.22
N GLY A 232 -6.19 -5.83 5.11
CA GLY A 232 -6.63 -7.11 5.67
C GLY A 232 -7.53 -7.97 4.77
N ILE A 233 -8.08 -9.02 5.38
CA ILE A 233 -9.13 -9.91 4.84
C ILE A 233 -10.08 -10.22 6.00
N ALA A 234 -9.54 -10.61 7.14
CA ALA A 234 -10.27 -10.77 8.39
C ALA A 234 -9.29 -10.49 9.56
N PRO A 235 -9.40 -9.37 10.28
CA PRO A 235 -10.32 -8.25 10.02
C PRO A 235 -10.03 -7.58 8.66
N HIS A 236 -11.04 -6.91 8.11
CA HIS A 236 -10.93 -6.06 6.93
C HIS A 236 -11.25 -4.63 7.37
N ARG A 237 -10.38 -3.68 7.05
CA ARG A 237 -10.44 -2.32 7.60
C ARG A 237 -10.14 -1.27 6.55
N GLN A 238 -10.77 -0.12 6.66
CA GLN A 238 -10.41 1.08 5.94
C GLN A 238 -9.25 1.78 6.67
N MET A 239 -8.15 2.05 5.98
CA MET A 239 -6.88 2.53 6.56
C MET A 239 -6.60 4.00 6.26
N SER A 240 -7.47 4.65 5.49
CA SER A 240 -7.33 6.06 5.11
C SER A 240 -8.71 6.65 4.85
N GLN A 241 -8.80 7.99 4.81
CA GLN A 241 -10.05 8.70 4.59
C GLN A 241 -11.18 8.28 5.55
N HIS A 242 -10.84 7.98 6.80
CA HIS A 242 -11.81 7.58 7.82
C HIS A 242 -12.94 8.61 7.94
N ALA A 243 -14.17 8.12 8.09
CA ALA A 243 -15.28 9.00 8.42
C ALA A 243 -15.02 9.63 9.80
N PRO A 244 -15.36 10.91 10.00
CA PRO A 244 -15.23 11.52 11.30
C PRO A 244 -16.26 10.91 12.26
N GLU A 245 -15.90 10.76 13.53
CA GLU A 245 -16.72 10.07 14.55
C GLU A 245 -18.15 10.60 14.66
N ARG A 246 -18.36 11.89 14.39
CA ARG A 246 -19.69 12.54 14.32
C ARG A 246 -20.67 11.85 13.35
N MET A 247 -20.17 11.13 12.34
CA MET A 247 -20.99 10.40 11.36
C MET A 247 -21.55 9.10 11.92
N ARG A 248 -20.99 8.55 13.01
CA ARG A 248 -21.46 7.29 13.60
C ARG A 248 -22.94 7.33 13.94
N VAL A 249 -23.40 8.41 14.57
CA VAL A 249 -24.81 8.55 14.98
C VAL A 249 -25.73 8.54 13.77
N TYR A 250 -25.36 9.21 12.68
CA TYR A 250 -26.16 9.23 11.45
C TYR A 250 -26.20 7.87 10.75
N MET A 251 -25.08 7.15 10.74
CA MET A 251 -25.04 5.80 10.20
C MET A 251 -25.85 4.83 11.07
N GLN A 252 -25.77 4.94 12.40
CA GLN A 252 -26.55 4.11 13.33
C GLN A 252 -28.05 4.38 13.15
N ASN A 253 -28.44 5.65 13.11
CA ASN A 253 -29.83 6.03 12.83
C ASN A 253 -30.32 5.44 11.51
N LEU A 254 -29.52 5.49 10.44
CA LEU A 254 -29.90 4.95 9.14
C LEU A 254 -30.20 3.44 9.21
N PHE A 255 -29.35 2.67 9.90
CA PHE A 255 -29.57 1.22 10.09
C PHE A 255 -30.80 0.94 10.98
N ASP A 256 -30.91 1.63 12.11
CA ASP A 256 -31.99 1.43 13.07
C ASP A 256 -33.34 1.83 12.47
N ASN A 257 -33.38 2.94 11.74
CA ASN A 257 -34.58 3.43 11.08
C ASN A 257 -34.99 2.53 9.92
N ALA A 258 -34.04 1.95 9.16
CA ALA A 258 -34.37 0.97 8.13
C ALA A 258 -35.17 -0.21 8.71
N VAL A 259 -34.78 -0.73 9.88
CA VAL A 259 -35.53 -1.79 10.57
C VAL A 259 -36.90 -1.30 11.05
N LYS A 260 -36.97 -0.09 11.64
CA LYS A 260 -38.24 0.47 12.13
C LYS A 260 -39.24 0.75 11.02
N GLN A 261 -38.77 1.15 9.84
CA GLN A 261 -39.60 1.46 8.69
C GLN A 261 -40.03 0.21 7.90
N HIS A 262 -39.26 -0.87 7.98
CA HIS A 262 -39.51 -2.13 7.27
C HIS A 262 -39.39 -3.37 8.19
N PRO A 263 -40.13 -3.44 9.31
CA PRO A 263 -40.00 -4.51 10.30
C PRO A 263 -40.39 -5.90 9.76
N GLU A 264 -41.19 -5.95 8.69
CA GLU A 264 -41.56 -7.19 7.99
C GLU A 264 -40.43 -7.73 7.11
N LEU A 265 -39.51 -6.88 6.66
CA LEU A 265 -38.41 -7.23 5.77
C LEU A 265 -37.09 -7.42 6.50
N LEU A 266 -36.90 -6.70 7.61
CA LEU A 266 -35.60 -6.50 8.23
C LEU A 266 -35.60 -6.76 9.72
N GLU A 267 -34.45 -7.18 10.23
CA GLU A 267 -34.18 -7.31 11.65
C GLU A 267 -32.71 -6.96 11.96
N MET A 268 -32.43 -6.57 13.21
CA MET A 268 -31.06 -6.28 13.67
C MET A 268 -30.55 -7.42 14.55
N LYS A 269 -29.38 -7.98 14.22
CA LYS A 269 -28.72 -9.06 14.99
C LYS A 269 -27.20 -8.85 14.99
N LYS A 270 -26.48 -9.60 15.81
CA LYS A 270 -25.01 -9.62 15.75
C LYS A 270 -24.53 -10.22 14.43
N SER A 271 -23.56 -9.56 13.78
CA SER A 271 -22.94 -10.03 12.54
C SER A 271 -22.39 -11.46 12.70
N LEU A 272 -22.62 -12.31 11.71
CA LEU A 272 -22.07 -13.66 11.67
C LEU A 272 -20.58 -13.67 11.31
N TYR A 273 -20.12 -12.62 10.60
CA TYR A 273 -18.73 -12.48 10.17
C TYR A 273 -17.85 -11.84 11.25
N GLU A 274 -18.31 -10.73 11.85
CA GLU A 274 -17.53 -10.01 12.85
C GLU A 274 -17.85 -10.39 14.30
N ARG A 275 -19.04 -10.96 14.58
CA ARG A 275 -19.51 -11.46 15.89
C ARG A 275 -19.67 -10.43 17.01
N HIS A 276 -19.22 -9.19 16.80
CA HIS A 276 -19.22 -8.15 17.82
C HIS A 276 -20.11 -6.96 17.46
N HIS A 277 -20.22 -6.64 16.17
CA HIS A 277 -21.04 -5.53 15.69
C HIS A 277 -22.44 -5.98 15.31
N ASP A 278 -23.39 -5.05 15.44
CA ASP A 278 -24.74 -5.23 14.95
C ASP A 278 -24.74 -5.14 13.42
N ALA A 279 -25.58 -5.97 12.81
CA ALA A 279 -25.71 -6.14 11.38
C ALA A 279 -27.18 -6.20 11.03
N LEU A 280 -27.48 -5.65 9.87
CA LEU A 280 -28.80 -5.70 9.28
C LEU A 280 -29.00 -7.08 8.64
N PHE A 281 -30.14 -7.71 8.94
CA PHE A 281 -30.52 -8.99 8.37
C PHE A 281 -31.87 -8.88 7.67
N VAL A 282 -32.05 -9.71 6.63
CA VAL A 282 -33.37 -10.09 6.12
C VAL A 282 -34.12 -10.81 7.24
N SER A 283 -35.38 -10.45 7.47
CA SER A 283 -36.22 -11.05 8.50
C SER A 283 -36.29 -12.57 8.36
N ALA A 284 -36.32 -13.27 9.49
CA ALA A 284 -36.36 -14.73 9.52
C ALA A 284 -37.55 -15.30 8.73
N ASP A 285 -38.72 -14.66 8.84
CA ASP A 285 -39.95 -15.06 8.15
C ASP A 285 -39.79 -14.95 6.63
N LEU A 286 -39.23 -13.84 6.14
CA LEU A 286 -38.99 -13.65 4.72
C LEU A 286 -37.95 -14.64 4.21
N LEU A 287 -36.85 -14.85 4.94
CA LEU A 287 -35.78 -15.76 4.55
C LEU A 287 -36.23 -17.23 4.46
N GLN A 288 -37.13 -17.65 5.35
CA GLN A 288 -37.65 -19.01 5.43
C GLN A 288 -38.87 -19.27 4.54
N SER A 289 -39.56 -18.22 4.08
CA SER A 289 -40.77 -18.42 3.27
C SER A 289 -40.46 -19.10 1.92
N GLN A 290 -41.30 -20.06 1.56
CA GLN A 290 -41.09 -20.94 0.40
C GLN A 290 -41.39 -20.26 -0.94
N GLU A 291 -42.13 -19.14 -0.89
CA GLU A 291 -42.42 -18.23 -2.02
C GLU A 291 -41.50 -17.00 -2.04
N SER A 292 -40.43 -16.97 -1.23
CA SER A 292 -39.60 -15.77 -1.08
C SER A 292 -38.85 -15.38 -2.37
N SER A 293 -38.99 -14.10 -2.72
CA SER A 293 -38.21 -13.41 -3.76
C SER A 293 -36.73 -13.19 -3.38
N VAL A 294 -36.27 -13.72 -2.24
CA VAL A 294 -34.91 -13.50 -1.73
C VAL A 294 -33.89 -14.19 -2.64
N PRO A 295 -32.80 -13.49 -3.04
CA PRO A 295 -31.79 -14.07 -3.91
C PRO A 295 -30.96 -15.13 -3.17
N GLU A 296 -30.30 -15.99 -3.96
CA GLU A 296 -29.34 -16.98 -3.43
C GLU A 296 -28.25 -16.32 -2.57
N THR A 297 -27.83 -15.10 -2.90
CA THR A 297 -26.89 -14.31 -2.10
C THR A 297 -27.35 -14.14 -0.65
N ALA A 298 -28.63 -13.89 -0.42
CA ALA A 298 -29.19 -13.77 0.93
C ALA A 298 -29.14 -15.10 1.67
N ARG A 299 -29.36 -16.22 0.98
CA ARG A 299 -29.26 -17.57 1.58
C ARG A 299 -27.83 -17.92 1.96
N VAL A 300 -26.86 -17.65 1.08
CA VAL A 300 -25.42 -17.85 1.33
C VAL A 300 -24.95 -16.99 2.52
N ALA A 301 -25.41 -15.74 2.59
CA ALA A 301 -25.11 -14.82 3.68
C ALA A 301 -25.93 -15.10 4.96
N ARG A 302 -26.82 -16.11 4.95
CA ARG A 302 -27.73 -16.44 6.06
C ARG A 302 -28.54 -15.23 6.53
N GLY A 303 -29.00 -14.44 5.57
CA GLY A 303 -29.80 -13.24 5.76
C GLY A 303 -28.99 -11.97 6.02
N GLU A 304 -27.69 -12.03 6.31
CA GLU A 304 -26.92 -10.82 6.63
C GLU A 304 -26.82 -9.91 5.39
N VAL A 305 -27.47 -8.74 5.46
CA VAL A 305 -27.42 -7.68 4.44
C VAL A 305 -26.09 -6.95 4.54
N GLY A 306 -25.67 -6.65 5.77
CA GLY A 306 -24.36 -6.10 6.05
C GLY A 306 -24.28 -5.36 7.39
N HIS A 307 -23.11 -4.80 7.68
CA HIS A 307 -22.78 -4.25 8.99
C HIS A 307 -21.76 -3.12 8.93
N MET A 308 -21.76 -2.29 9.96
CA MET A 308 -20.82 -1.19 10.14
C MET A 308 -19.66 -1.61 11.05
N HIS A 309 -18.45 -1.29 10.64
CA HIS A 309 -17.24 -1.48 11.44
C HIS A 309 -17.02 -0.34 12.44
N THR A 310 -16.11 -0.56 13.39
CA THR A 310 -15.63 0.50 14.31
C THR A 310 -15.02 1.69 13.57
N ASP A 311 -14.32 1.44 12.46
CA ASP A 311 -13.71 2.49 11.60
C ASP A 311 -14.70 3.17 10.65
N LEU A 312 -16.00 2.89 10.82
CA LEU A 312 -17.13 3.40 10.04
C LEU A 312 -17.11 3.01 8.56
N SER A 313 -16.24 2.08 8.15
CA SER A 313 -16.43 1.36 6.89
C SER A 313 -17.58 0.36 7.02
N ILE A 314 -18.20 0.00 5.90
CA ILE A 314 -19.43 -0.78 5.91
C ILE A 314 -19.28 -1.97 4.98
N HIS A 315 -19.62 -3.15 5.48
CA HIS A 315 -19.84 -4.30 4.64
C HIS A 315 -21.29 -4.37 4.17
N LEU A 316 -21.52 -4.53 2.87
CA LEU A 316 -22.86 -4.68 2.28
C LEU A 316 -22.84 -5.67 1.12
N TYR A 317 -23.96 -6.38 0.95
CA TYR A 317 -24.27 -7.11 -0.29
C TYR A 317 -25.10 -6.25 -1.23
N LEU A 318 -24.69 -6.19 -2.50
CA LEU A 318 -25.42 -5.46 -3.54
C LEU A 318 -25.79 -6.39 -4.69
N SER A 319 -26.74 -5.98 -5.52
CA SER A 319 -26.94 -6.64 -6.81
C SER A 319 -25.64 -6.52 -7.64
N PRO A 320 -25.29 -7.49 -8.50
CA PRO A 320 -24.08 -7.38 -9.32
C PRO A 320 -24.02 -6.10 -10.17
N ALA A 321 -25.15 -5.63 -10.67
CA ALA A 321 -25.23 -4.39 -11.46
C ALA A 321 -24.98 -3.14 -10.59
N ASP A 322 -25.53 -3.09 -9.38
CA ASP A 322 -25.30 -1.97 -8.45
C ASP A 322 -23.85 -1.97 -7.95
N ALA A 323 -23.31 -3.15 -7.64
CA ALA A 323 -21.91 -3.33 -7.25
C ALA A 323 -20.96 -2.79 -8.32
N ARG A 324 -21.25 -3.00 -9.62
CA ARG A 324 -20.47 -2.40 -10.73
C ARG A 324 -20.44 -0.88 -10.60
N GLN A 325 -21.61 -0.24 -10.46
CA GLN A 325 -21.73 1.22 -10.38
C GLN A 325 -21.01 1.78 -9.16
N VAL A 326 -21.22 1.19 -7.99
CA VAL A 326 -20.59 1.58 -6.72
C VAL A 326 -19.06 1.50 -6.81
N ILE A 327 -18.53 0.41 -7.38
CA ILE A 327 -17.10 0.24 -7.57
C ILE A 327 -16.58 1.27 -8.58
N GLN A 328 -17.17 1.37 -9.78
CA GLN A 328 -16.71 2.30 -10.83
C GLN A 328 -16.70 3.77 -10.36
N LYS A 329 -17.62 4.14 -9.47
CA LYS A 329 -17.75 5.50 -8.91
C LYS A 329 -16.94 5.73 -7.64
N ASN A 330 -16.02 4.83 -7.30
CA ASN A 330 -15.11 4.95 -6.16
C ASN A 330 -15.79 4.95 -4.78
N TRP A 331 -17.00 4.39 -4.64
CA TRP A 331 -17.70 4.32 -3.34
C TRP A 331 -17.29 3.12 -2.49
N GLY A 332 -16.67 2.11 -3.10
CA GLY A 332 -16.19 0.93 -2.41
C GLY A 332 -15.40 0.01 -3.32
N GLU A 333 -15.02 -1.13 -2.76
CA GLU A 333 -14.34 -2.21 -3.47
C GLU A 333 -14.78 -3.58 -2.93
N ARG A 334 -14.55 -4.63 -3.72
CA ARG A 334 -14.95 -5.99 -3.35
C ARG A 334 -14.18 -6.48 -2.14
N HIS A 335 -14.87 -7.18 -1.24
CA HIS A 335 -14.19 -7.96 -0.24
C HIS A 335 -13.39 -9.08 -0.91
N ARG A 336 -12.18 -9.37 -0.43
CA ARG A 336 -11.30 -10.31 -1.13
C ARG A 336 -11.80 -11.77 -1.15
N LEU A 337 -12.72 -12.13 -0.25
CA LEU A 337 -13.41 -13.43 -0.26
C LEU A 337 -14.65 -13.46 -1.17
N SER A 338 -15.07 -12.31 -1.70
CA SER A 338 -16.15 -12.17 -2.69
C SER A 338 -15.64 -12.58 -4.08
N VAL A 339 -15.22 -13.83 -4.21
CA VAL A 339 -14.64 -14.35 -5.46
C VAL A 339 -15.74 -14.52 -6.53
N PRO A 340 -15.40 -14.37 -7.83
CA PRO A 340 -16.38 -14.51 -8.91
C PRO A 340 -17.13 -15.86 -8.87
N LYS A 341 -18.37 -15.90 -9.37
CA LYS A 341 -19.19 -17.14 -9.46
C LYS A 341 -18.53 -18.30 -10.22
N THR A 342 -17.59 -17.99 -11.11
CA THR A 342 -16.81 -18.94 -11.89
C THR A 342 -15.62 -19.54 -11.11
N SER A 343 -15.31 -19.02 -9.92
CA SER A 343 -14.25 -19.53 -9.06
C SER A 343 -14.60 -20.90 -8.49
N TRP A 344 -13.61 -21.81 -8.45
CA TRP A 344 -13.76 -23.13 -7.82
C TRP A 344 -14.05 -23.04 -6.30
N PHE A 345 -13.68 -21.93 -5.66
CA PHE A 345 -13.90 -21.68 -4.24
C PHE A 345 -15.05 -20.70 -3.96
N ARG A 346 -16.02 -20.56 -4.87
CA ARG A 346 -17.18 -19.68 -4.67
C ARG A 346 -17.93 -20.00 -3.38
N ASN A 347 -18.45 -18.97 -2.73
CA ASN A 347 -19.24 -19.06 -1.50
C ASN A 347 -18.51 -19.70 -0.31
N LYS A 348 -17.19 -19.93 -0.41
CA LYS A 348 -16.39 -20.43 0.71
C LYS A 348 -16.45 -19.41 1.85
N PHE A 349 -16.51 -19.91 3.08
CA PHE A 349 -16.71 -19.10 4.30
C PHE A 349 -18.08 -18.38 4.37
N GLY A 350 -19.04 -18.75 3.53
CA GLY A 350 -20.37 -18.14 3.52
C GLY A 350 -20.38 -16.70 3.01
N VAL A 351 -19.44 -16.34 2.12
CA VAL A 351 -19.35 -15.02 1.49
C VAL A 351 -19.74 -15.14 0.02
N ALA A 352 -20.84 -14.49 -0.38
CA ALA A 352 -21.28 -14.51 -1.77
C ALA A 352 -20.45 -13.55 -2.66
N ASP A 353 -20.71 -13.56 -3.97
CA ASP A 353 -19.90 -12.91 -5.01
C ASP A 353 -20.06 -11.38 -5.12
N THR A 354 -20.97 -10.77 -4.35
CA THR A 354 -21.21 -9.32 -4.34
C THR A 354 -21.06 -8.69 -2.95
N TYR A 355 -20.16 -9.23 -2.13
CA TYR A 355 -19.83 -8.65 -0.83
C TYR A 355 -18.80 -7.53 -0.98
N LEU A 356 -19.20 -6.30 -0.70
CA LEU A 356 -18.35 -5.12 -0.84
C LEU A 356 -17.98 -4.52 0.52
N MET A 357 -16.85 -3.83 0.56
CA MET A 357 -16.59 -2.79 1.55
C MET A 357 -16.94 -1.44 0.92
N ILE A 358 -17.96 -0.78 1.48
CA ILE A 358 -18.30 0.60 1.20
C ILE A 358 -17.46 1.49 2.13
N TYR A 359 -16.90 2.56 1.56
CA TYR A 359 -16.10 3.49 2.34
C TYR A 359 -16.97 4.32 3.27
N GLY A 360 -16.46 4.60 4.48
CA GLY A 360 -17.18 5.41 5.46
C GLY A 360 -17.51 6.81 4.92
N PRO A 361 -18.76 7.30 5.06
CA PRO A 361 -19.19 8.61 4.58
C PRO A 361 -18.49 9.72 5.39
N ARG A 362 -17.80 10.63 4.71
CA ARG A 362 -16.99 11.69 5.34
C ARG A 362 -17.79 12.92 5.75
N ASP A 363 -18.92 13.12 5.09
CA ASP A 363 -19.80 14.26 5.25
C ASP A 363 -21.25 13.88 4.89
N GLU A 364 -22.15 14.81 5.13
CA GLU A 364 -23.58 14.68 4.93
C GLU A 364 -23.94 14.43 3.45
N LYS A 365 -23.12 14.87 2.50
CA LYS A 365 -23.36 14.59 1.07
C LYS A 365 -23.03 13.14 0.76
N GLU A 366 -21.97 12.60 1.36
CA GLU A 366 -21.68 11.17 1.27
C GLU A 366 -22.71 10.31 2.00
N MET A 367 -23.30 10.81 3.09
CA MET A 367 -24.42 10.14 3.75
C MET A 367 -25.65 9.99 2.85
N GLU A 368 -26.00 11.01 2.04
CA GLU A 368 -27.12 10.88 1.09
C GLU A 368 -26.85 9.81 0.02
N VAL A 369 -25.60 9.65 -0.41
CA VAL A 369 -25.22 8.56 -1.33
C VAL A 369 -25.26 7.21 -0.61
N PHE A 370 -24.76 7.15 0.62
CA PHE A 370 -24.77 5.92 1.40
C PHE A 370 -26.19 5.41 1.68
N LYS A 371 -27.13 6.32 1.96
CA LYS A 371 -28.57 6.04 2.10
C LYS A 371 -29.12 5.28 0.87
N VAL A 372 -28.83 5.77 -0.34
CA VAL A 372 -29.22 5.11 -1.59
C VAL A 372 -28.58 3.72 -1.69
N ILE A 373 -27.28 3.60 -1.44
CA ILE A 373 -26.56 2.31 -1.51
C ILE A 373 -27.16 1.29 -0.52
N LEU A 374 -27.49 1.71 0.70
CA LEU A 374 -28.10 0.84 1.70
C LEU A 374 -29.51 0.41 1.29
N ALA A 375 -30.36 1.34 0.84
CA ALA A 375 -31.70 1.00 0.36
C ALA A 375 -31.65 -0.03 -0.77
N ARG A 376 -30.74 0.13 -1.74
CA ARG A 376 -30.55 -0.86 -2.82
C ARG A 376 -30.01 -2.20 -2.33
N SER A 377 -29.13 -2.19 -1.32
CA SER A 377 -28.66 -3.41 -0.66
C SER A 377 -29.81 -4.18 -0.03
N ILE A 378 -30.67 -3.48 0.72
CA ILE A 378 -31.89 -4.04 1.30
C ILE A 378 -32.79 -4.57 0.20
N SER A 379 -33.03 -3.81 -0.87
CA SER A 379 -33.94 -4.23 -1.93
C SER A 379 -33.45 -5.51 -2.62
N PHE A 380 -32.15 -5.59 -2.88
CA PHE A 380 -31.55 -6.78 -3.46
C PHE A 380 -31.70 -7.98 -2.52
N MET A 381 -31.30 -7.85 -1.25
CA MET A 381 -31.25 -8.97 -0.30
C MET A 381 -32.63 -9.48 0.12
N THR A 382 -33.65 -8.61 0.11
CA THR A 382 -35.05 -8.98 0.41
C THR A 382 -35.84 -9.38 -0.83
N GLY A 383 -35.37 -8.99 -2.02
CA GLY A 383 -36.13 -9.11 -3.27
C GLY A 383 -37.38 -8.20 -3.32
N LYS A 384 -37.46 -7.19 -2.45
CA LYS A 384 -38.55 -6.21 -2.38
C LYS A 384 -38.01 -4.83 -2.72
N ASP A 385 -38.80 -3.99 -3.37
CA ASP A 385 -38.36 -2.61 -3.62
C ASP A 385 -38.50 -1.79 -2.35
N VAL A 386 -37.44 -1.06 -1.98
CA VAL A 386 -37.38 -0.25 -0.77
C VAL A 386 -37.01 1.17 -1.18
N SER A 387 -37.77 2.14 -0.68
CA SER A 387 -37.54 3.55 -0.96
C SER A 387 -36.15 3.98 -0.49
N GLU A 388 -35.49 4.80 -1.30
CA GLU A 388 -34.22 5.41 -0.95
C GLU A 388 -34.36 6.55 0.08
N ASP A 389 -35.55 6.87 0.59
CA ASP A 389 -35.80 7.99 1.52
C ASP A 389 -35.79 7.59 3.01
N ILE A 390 -34.89 6.66 3.37
CA ILE A 390 -34.67 6.26 4.76
C ILE A 390 -34.09 7.44 5.54
N GLU A 391 -34.77 7.86 6.61
CA GLU A 391 -34.33 8.96 7.47
C GLU A 391 -33.06 8.57 8.22
N TRP A 392 -32.05 9.44 8.23
CA TRP A 392 -30.76 9.18 8.89
C TRP A 392 -30.33 10.29 9.85
N ARG A 393 -30.92 11.49 9.73
CA ARG A 393 -30.55 12.66 10.52
C ARG A 393 -31.04 12.55 11.95
N LYS A 394 -32.15 11.84 12.17
CA LYS A 394 -32.80 11.66 13.47
C LYS A 394 -33.19 10.20 13.67
N ALA A 395 -33.15 9.73 14.90
CA ALA A 395 -33.75 8.44 15.26
C ALA A 395 -35.28 8.55 15.26
N LEU A 396 -35.96 7.52 14.74
CA LEU A 396 -37.42 7.41 14.73
C LEU A 396 -38.01 6.80 15.99
#